data_AF-A0AA45Z3A3-F1
#
_entry.id   AF-A0AA45Z3A3-F1
#
_cell.length_a   1.000
_cell.length_b   1.000
_cell.length_c   1.000
_cell.angle_alpha   90.00
_cell.angle_beta   90.00
_cell.angle_gamma   90.00
#
_symmetry.space_group_name_H-M   'P 1'
#
loop_
_entity.id
_entity.type
_entity.pdbx_description
1 polymer ?
#
loop_
_entity_poly.entity_id
_entity_poly.type
_entity_poly.pdbx_seq_one_letter_code
_entity_poly.pdbx_strand_id
1 'polypeptide(L)'
;MDFDGGGRACHRSAPVRPPSVRALLVVLLLPLTGLAGPGAASKKAQGRAEADTVLAQVANGAPVPPATSRLRFLRQEAYAAEEIGPLLRTTYEERTRRNLVALLASLGARTGESTLAKLASDGDSTVRMYAAQGLARLGSRNTAAVLPLLQDKSSGVRREAARALGASKNPKMGKPLMAAAKDEQELEVRAALLEAAGATGDAKQKAALKTYLDSDSESTRFAAARGLCRLGAPEGFAFAQKLLGNTDKFVRRQGLVLFEGVPAKKASPVLSPLLNDADRTLAATAARLLHQGGDAASLDWLVLASWNAKGEEKLVYEKELETLQLADDRRKAILRKAGVAP
;
A
#
# COMPACT_ATOMS: atom_id res chain seq x y z
N MET A 1 11.24 -80.78 14.18
CA MET A 1 10.89 -81.99 13.42
C MET A 1 10.06 -81.54 12.24
N ASP A 2 10.42 -81.72 10.98
CA ASP A 2 11.64 -82.17 10.33
C ASP A 2 11.56 -81.69 8.88
N PHE A 3 12.74 -81.64 8.29
CA PHE A 3 13.02 -81.29 6.91
C PHE A 3 12.41 -82.28 5.88
N ASP A 4 12.32 -81.75 4.65
CA ASP A 4 12.72 -82.39 3.40
C ASP A 4 11.78 -83.27 2.56
N GLY A 5 12.03 -83.13 1.26
CA GLY A 5 11.91 -84.18 0.24
C GLY A 5 10.53 -84.27 -0.40
N GLY A 6 10.35 -84.15 -1.72
CA GLY A 6 11.24 -84.48 -2.82
C GLY A 6 10.69 -85.67 -3.61
N GLY A 7 10.61 -85.56 -4.93
CA GLY A 7 10.43 -86.69 -5.87
C GLY A 7 9.03 -86.79 -6.48
N ARG A 8 8.88 -86.44 -7.77
CA ARG A 8 9.03 -87.31 -8.97
C ARG A 8 7.87 -88.33 -9.09
N ALA A 9 6.89 -88.14 -9.98
CA ALA A 9 6.87 -88.21 -11.45
C ALA A 9 6.36 -89.57 -11.97
N CYS A 10 5.48 -89.48 -13.00
CA CYS A 10 5.37 -90.33 -14.19
C CYS A 10 4.00 -91.01 -14.49
N HIS A 11 3.68 -90.93 -15.80
CA HIS A 11 2.73 -91.65 -16.67
C HIS A 11 1.41 -90.92 -17.01
N ARG A 12 1.30 -90.23 -18.18
CA ARG A 12 1.10 -90.71 -19.59
C ARG A 12 -0.23 -91.46 -19.73
N SER A 13 -1.16 -91.22 -20.66
CA SER A 13 -1.35 -90.41 -21.89
C SER A 13 -2.82 -90.69 -22.33
N ALA A 14 -3.61 -89.82 -22.99
CA ALA A 14 -3.58 -89.48 -24.42
C ALA A 14 -4.84 -88.62 -24.81
N PRO A 15 -4.93 -88.03 -26.03
CA PRO A 15 -5.51 -86.70 -26.27
C PRO A 15 -6.64 -86.61 -27.32
N VAL A 16 -7.36 -85.47 -27.38
CA VAL A 16 -8.03 -84.94 -28.61
C VAL A 16 -7.94 -83.39 -28.63
N ARG A 17 -7.70 -82.81 -29.82
CA ARG A 17 -7.25 -81.42 -30.19
C ARG A 17 -8.41 -80.48 -30.65
N PRO A 18 -8.17 -79.25 -31.21
CA PRO A 18 -7.52 -77.98 -30.75
C PRO A 18 -8.47 -76.74 -31.07
N PRO A 19 -8.09 -75.45 -31.30
CA PRO A 19 -6.83 -74.68 -31.10
C PRO A 19 -6.96 -73.29 -30.41
N SER A 20 -5.81 -72.82 -29.89
CA SER A 20 -5.27 -71.45 -29.85
C SER A 20 -6.11 -70.22 -29.42
N VAL A 21 -5.73 -69.62 -28.28
CA VAL A 21 -5.51 -68.16 -28.20
C VAL A 21 -4.18 -67.89 -27.50
N ARG A 22 -3.33 -67.12 -28.18
CA ARG A 22 -2.00 -66.67 -27.74
C ARG A 22 -2.10 -65.84 -26.46
N ALA A 23 -1.13 -66.07 -25.57
CA ALA A 23 -0.82 -65.24 -24.42
C ALA A 23 -0.10 -63.93 -24.80
N LEU A 24 0.03 -63.08 -23.77
CA LEU A 24 1.02 -62.00 -23.52
C LEU A 24 0.63 -60.55 -23.84
N LEU A 25 0.23 -59.79 -22.82
CA LEU A 25 1.07 -58.79 -22.12
C LEU A 25 0.19 -58.02 -21.11
N VAL A 26 0.37 -58.28 -19.82
CA VAL A 26 -0.13 -57.38 -18.76
C VAL A 26 0.85 -56.22 -18.67
N VAL A 27 0.53 -55.11 -19.34
CA VAL A 27 1.18 -53.83 -19.09
C VAL A 27 0.64 -53.33 -17.75
N LEU A 28 1.49 -53.35 -16.73
CA LEU A 28 1.29 -52.63 -15.48
C LEU A 28 1.15 -51.14 -15.84
N LEU A 29 -0.08 -50.64 -15.92
CA LEU A 29 -0.37 -49.21 -15.92
C LEU A 29 -0.05 -48.68 -14.53
N LEU A 30 1.24 -48.44 -14.25
CA LEU A 30 1.62 -47.41 -13.31
C LEU A 30 1.04 -46.11 -13.86
N PRO A 31 0.21 -45.36 -13.11
CA PRO A 31 -0.06 -44.01 -13.50
C PRO A 31 1.29 -43.29 -13.37
N LEU A 32 1.89 -42.97 -14.52
CA LEU A 32 2.76 -41.81 -14.65
C LEU A 32 1.92 -40.61 -14.20
N THR A 33 1.90 -40.39 -12.88
CA THR A 33 1.51 -39.13 -12.30
C THR A 33 2.58 -38.16 -12.75
N GLY A 34 2.32 -37.56 -13.91
CA GLY A 34 3.04 -36.39 -14.35
C GLY A 34 3.05 -35.42 -13.18
N LEU A 35 4.21 -34.80 -12.97
CA LEU A 35 4.43 -33.65 -12.11
C LEU A 35 3.61 -32.44 -12.62
N ALA A 36 2.29 -32.59 -12.69
CA ALA A 36 1.37 -31.48 -12.84
C ALA A 36 1.29 -30.85 -11.45
N GLY A 37 2.02 -29.75 -11.25
CA GLY A 37 1.95 -28.98 -10.01
C GLY A 37 0.49 -28.68 -9.64
N PRO A 38 0.19 -28.49 -8.34
CA PRO A 38 -1.19 -28.42 -7.86
C PRO A 38 -2.01 -27.44 -8.70
N GLY A 39 -3.19 -27.88 -9.15
CA GLY A 39 -4.11 -27.06 -9.94
C GLY A 39 -4.45 -25.75 -9.21
N ALA A 40 -4.90 -24.72 -9.94
CA ALA A 40 -5.14 -23.38 -9.38
C ALA A 40 -6.07 -23.39 -8.14
N ALA A 41 -7.07 -24.26 -8.10
CA ALA A 41 -7.94 -24.46 -6.94
C ALA A 41 -7.20 -25.04 -5.73
N SER A 42 -6.29 -26.00 -5.94
CA SER A 42 -5.45 -26.59 -4.90
C SER A 42 -4.44 -25.59 -4.34
N LYS A 43 -3.81 -24.77 -5.21
CA LYS A 43 -2.93 -23.67 -4.78
C LYS A 43 -3.66 -22.61 -3.95
N LYS A 44 -4.89 -22.26 -4.31
CA LYS A 44 -5.72 -21.31 -3.53
C LYS A 44 -6.11 -21.89 -2.17
N ALA A 45 -6.49 -23.16 -2.12
CA ALA A 45 -6.80 -23.84 -0.85
C ALA A 45 -5.57 -23.93 0.07
N GLN A 46 -4.40 -24.26 -0.49
CA GLN A 46 -3.13 -24.28 0.24
C GLN A 46 -2.76 -22.90 0.78
N GLY A 47 -2.92 -21.85 -0.03
CA GLY A 47 -2.68 -20.47 0.39
C GLY A 47 -3.59 -20.03 1.55
N ARG A 48 -4.86 -20.46 1.56
CA ARG A 48 -5.79 -20.19 2.67
C ARG A 48 -5.41 -20.92 3.95
N ALA A 49 -5.11 -22.23 3.86
CA ALA A 49 -4.67 -23.00 5.02
C ALA A 49 -3.39 -22.42 5.65
N GLU A 50 -2.48 -21.92 4.81
CA GLU A 50 -1.30 -21.22 5.31
C GLU A 50 -1.64 -19.86 5.93
N ALA A 51 -2.55 -19.09 5.33
CA ALA A 51 -3.04 -17.85 5.92
C ALA A 51 -3.68 -18.08 7.30
N ASP A 52 -4.46 -19.16 7.48
CA ASP A 52 -5.04 -19.53 8.77
C ASP A 52 -3.94 -19.79 9.81
N THR A 53 -2.85 -20.45 9.40
CA THR A 53 -1.69 -20.70 10.25
C THR A 53 -1.03 -19.38 10.68
N VAL A 54 -0.86 -18.43 9.76
CA VAL A 54 -0.31 -17.10 10.05
C VAL A 54 -1.23 -16.33 11.02
N LEU A 55 -2.55 -16.38 10.81
CA LEU A 55 -3.51 -15.75 11.70
C LEU A 55 -3.47 -16.35 13.11
N ALA A 56 -3.38 -17.68 13.22
CA ALA A 56 -3.23 -18.36 14.50
C ALA A 56 -1.93 -17.98 15.21
N GLN A 57 -0.82 -17.82 14.48
CA GLN A 57 0.44 -17.34 15.07
C GLN A 57 0.30 -15.91 15.62
N VAL A 58 -0.36 -15.01 14.90
CA VAL A 58 -0.60 -13.63 15.37
C VAL A 58 -1.54 -13.64 16.58
N ALA A 59 -2.55 -14.50 16.58
CA ALA A 59 -3.43 -14.74 17.74
C ALA A 59 -2.68 -15.31 18.96
N ASN A 60 -1.49 -15.88 18.76
CA ASN A 60 -0.58 -16.33 19.82
C ASN A 60 0.59 -15.36 20.07
N GLY A 61 0.45 -14.10 19.64
CA GLY A 61 1.41 -13.04 19.94
C GLY A 61 2.55 -12.86 18.92
N ALA A 62 2.50 -13.54 17.76
CA ALA A 62 3.51 -13.34 16.73
C ALA A 62 3.53 -11.89 16.19
N PRO A 63 4.70 -11.37 15.77
CA PRO A 63 4.81 -10.00 15.25
C PRO A 63 3.99 -9.77 13.97
N VAL A 64 3.36 -8.60 13.88
CA VAL A 64 2.51 -8.19 12.75
C VAL A 64 3.27 -8.00 11.42
N PRO A 65 4.49 -7.42 11.37
CA PRO A 65 5.15 -7.15 10.08
C PRO A 65 5.48 -8.42 9.28
N PRO A 66 6.08 -9.49 9.85
CA PRO A 66 6.29 -10.75 9.13
C PRO A 66 4.99 -11.38 8.64
N ALA A 67 3.93 -11.37 9.47
CA ALA A 67 2.62 -11.88 9.10
C ALA A 67 2.03 -11.12 7.90
N THR A 68 2.13 -9.79 7.91
CA THR A 68 1.66 -8.95 6.79
C THR A 68 2.40 -9.28 5.50
N SER A 69 3.74 -9.38 5.55
CA SER A 69 4.55 -9.73 4.38
C SER A 69 4.22 -11.12 3.86
N ARG A 70 4.00 -12.10 4.76
CA ARG A 70 3.63 -13.46 4.36
C ARG A 70 2.26 -13.50 3.70
N LEU A 71 1.26 -12.83 4.26
CA LEU A 71 -0.10 -12.79 3.69
C LEU A 71 -0.13 -12.11 2.32
N ARG A 72 0.69 -11.07 2.10
CA ARG A 72 0.87 -10.44 0.78
C ARG A 72 1.55 -11.36 -0.23
N PHE A 73 2.59 -12.08 0.21
CA PHE A 73 3.24 -13.09 -0.63
C PHE A 73 2.25 -14.18 -1.07
N LEU A 74 1.37 -14.62 -0.16
CA LEU A 74 0.34 -15.62 -0.44
C LEU A 74 -0.88 -15.08 -1.21
N ARG A 75 -0.96 -13.75 -1.40
CA ARG A 75 -2.10 -13.06 -2.02
C ARG A 75 -3.42 -13.33 -1.29
N GLN A 76 -3.37 -13.41 0.05
CA GLN A 76 -4.50 -13.73 0.92
C GLN A 76 -4.97 -12.55 1.78
N GLU A 77 -4.66 -11.31 1.40
CA GLU A 77 -5.01 -10.12 2.19
C GLU A 77 -6.52 -9.98 2.40
N ALA A 78 -7.30 -10.23 1.34
CA ALA A 78 -8.76 -10.16 1.40
C ALA A 78 -9.37 -11.24 2.29
N TYR A 79 -8.89 -12.48 2.15
CA TYR A 79 -9.32 -13.62 2.97
C TYR A 79 -8.97 -13.41 4.44
N ALA A 80 -7.71 -13.08 4.73
CA ALA A 80 -7.24 -12.85 6.09
C ALA A 80 -8.02 -11.71 6.78
N ALA A 81 -8.37 -10.65 6.05
CA ALA A 81 -9.17 -9.57 6.60
C ALA A 81 -10.61 -9.98 6.97
N GLU A 82 -11.20 -10.95 6.28
CA GLU A 82 -12.52 -11.53 6.62
C GLU A 82 -12.42 -12.37 7.89
N GLU A 83 -11.38 -13.20 8.00
CA GLU A 83 -11.19 -14.14 9.12
C GLU A 83 -10.74 -13.46 10.43
N ILE A 84 -10.10 -12.29 10.36
CA ILE A 84 -9.74 -11.53 11.57
C ILE A 84 -11.00 -11.08 12.35
N GLY A 85 -12.12 -10.81 11.66
CA GLY A 85 -13.35 -10.34 12.30
C GLY A 85 -13.90 -11.32 13.35
N PRO A 86 -14.09 -12.61 13.02
CA PRO A 86 -14.39 -13.67 13.99
C PRO A 86 -13.37 -13.80 15.12
N LEU A 87 -12.06 -13.78 14.82
CA LEU A 87 -11.01 -13.93 15.84
C LEU A 87 -11.04 -12.81 16.90
N LEU A 88 -11.36 -11.59 16.48
CA LEU A 88 -11.50 -10.46 17.41
C LEU A 88 -12.65 -10.62 18.40
N ARG A 89 -13.67 -11.44 18.09
CA ARG A 89 -14.79 -11.71 19.01
C ARG A 89 -14.44 -12.74 20.08
N THR A 90 -13.44 -13.58 19.83
CA THR A 90 -13.02 -14.65 20.75
C THR A 90 -11.72 -14.33 21.48
N THR A 91 -11.06 -13.22 21.14
CA THR A 91 -9.79 -12.79 21.74
C THR A 91 -10.04 -11.83 22.90
N TYR A 92 -9.70 -12.26 24.12
CA TYR A 92 -9.83 -11.44 25.34
C TYR A 92 -8.52 -10.73 25.73
N GLU A 93 -7.37 -11.27 25.32
CA GLU A 93 -6.08 -10.67 25.63
C GLU A 93 -5.87 -9.37 24.84
N GLU A 94 -5.67 -8.25 25.55
CA GLU A 94 -5.56 -6.92 24.93
C GLU A 94 -4.44 -6.82 23.89
N ARG A 95 -3.27 -7.39 24.19
CA ARG A 95 -2.10 -7.34 23.29
C ARG A 95 -2.40 -8.05 21.98
N THR A 96 -2.96 -9.24 22.06
CA THR A 96 -3.34 -10.06 20.91
C THR A 96 -4.45 -9.39 20.10
N ARG A 97 -5.45 -8.81 20.78
CA ARG A 97 -6.51 -8.02 20.15
C ARG A 97 -5.93 -6.84 19.37
N ARG A 98 -5.01 -6.07 19.97
CA ARG A 98 -4.31 -4.95 19.30
C ARG A 98 -3.53 -5.43 18.07
N ASN A 99 -2.83 -6.57 18.16
CA ASN A 99 -2.07 -7.15 17.04
C ASN A 99 -2.97 -7.55 15.87
N LEU A 100 -4.12 -8.17 16.14
CA LEU A 100 -5.09 -8.54 15.11
C LEU A 100 -5.66 -7.32 14.39
N VAL A 101 -5.98 -6.24 15.13
CA VAL A 101 -6.45 -4.99 14.51
C VAL A 101 -5.34 -4.28 13.73
N ALA A 102 -4.11 -4.28 14.24
CA ALA A 102 -2.93 -3.75 13.54
C ALA A 102 -2.65 -4.51 12.24
N LEU A 103 -2.81 -5.83 12.25
CA LEU A 103 -2.71 -6.67 11.06
C LEU A 103 -3.81 -6.31 10.06
N LEU A 104 -5.08 -6.26 10.51
CA LEU A 104 -6.21 -5.89 9.67
C LEU A 104 -6.00 -4.53 8.98
N ALA A 105 -5.55 -3.52 9.74
CA ALA A 105 -5.20 -2.21 9.20
C ALA A 105 -4.04 -2.28 8.18
N SER A 106 -3.06 -3.15 8.42
CA SER A 106 -1.87 -3.29 7.58
C SER A 106 -2.12 -4.01 6.25
N LEU A 107 -3.11 -4.89 6.19
CA LEU A 107 -3.50 -5.61 4.99
C LEU A 107 -4.06 -4.68 3.92
N GLY A 108 -4.77 -3.60 4.30
CA GLY A 108 -5.37 -2.67 3.34
C GLY A 108 -6.44 -3.33 2.44
N ALA A 109 -7.06 -4.41 2.92
CA ALA A 109 -8.10 -5.12 2.18
C ALA A 109 -9.48 -4.55 2.48
N ARG A 110 -10.27 -4.27 1.42
CA ARG A 110 -11.61 -3.68 1.52
C ARG A 110 -12.61 -4.53 2.30
N THR A 111 -12.44 -5.85 2.30
CA THR A 111 -13.28 -6.77 3.07
C THR A 111 -13.23 -6.49 4.58
N GLY A 112 -12.13 -5.92 5.08
CA GLY A 112 -11.96 -5.51 6.48
C GLY A 112 -12.58 -4.16 6.85
N GLU A 113 -13.11 -3.38 5.89
CA GLU A 113 -13.54 -2.00 6.12
C GLU A 113 -14.66 -1.91 7.17
N SER A 114 -15.64 -2.81 7.12
CA SER A 114 -16.75 -2.83 8.07
C SER A 114 -16.32 -3.15 9.50
N THR A 115 -15.34 -4.05 9.66
CA THR A 115 -14.74 -4.40 10.95
C THR A 115 -13.97 -3.21 11.52
N LEU A 116 -13.12 -2.56 10.71
CA LEU A 116 -12.39 -1.36 11.12
C LEU A 116 -13.33 -0.22 11.51
N ALA A 117 -14.42 0.00 10.76
CA ALA A 117 -15.42 1.02 11.09
C ALA A 117 -16.09 0.78 12.46
N LYS A 118 -16.36 -0.47 12.82
CA LYS A 118 -16.89 -0.83 14.16
C LYS A 118 -15.86 -0.60 15.26
N LEU A 119 -14.59 -0.93 15.00
CA LEU A 119 -13.51 -0.78 15.98
C LEU A 119 -13.09 0.68 16.22
N ALA A 120 -13.54 1.61 15.37
CA ALA A 120 -13.35 3.04 15.59
C ALA A 120 -14.02 3.53 16.89
N SER A 121 -15.00 2.81 17.46
CA SER A 121 -15.62 3.13 18.75
C SER A 121 -15.18 2.21 19.90
N ASP A 122 -14.06 1.48 19.76
CA ASP A 122 -13.57 0.57 20.80
C ASP A 122 -13.15 1.33 22.08
N GLY A 123 -13.25 0.68 23.25
CA GLY A 123 -12.82 1.27 24.52
C GLY A 123 -11.31 1.55 24.59
N ASP A 124 -10.51 0.77 23.87
CA ASP A 124 -9.05 0.89 23.83
C ASP A 124 -8.59 1.86 22.74
N SER A 125 -7.85 2.89 23.15
CA SER A 125 -7.33 3.92 22.22
C SER A 125 -6.39 3.36 21.16
N THR A 126 -5.66 2.29 21.45
CA THR A 126 -4.77 1.64 20.49
C THR A 126 -5.56 0.95 19.39
N VAL A 127 -6.67 0.30 19.76
CA VAL A 127 -7.60 -0.30 18.79
C VAL A 127 -8.24 0.77 17.91
N ARG A 128 -8.73 1.87 18.51
CA ARG A 128 -9.29 3.00 17.74
C ARG A 128 -8.27 3.63 16.80
N MET A 129 -7.02 3.78 17.25
CA MET A 129 -5.93 4.31 16.44
C MET A 129 -5.65 3.43 15.22
N TYR A 130 -5.51 2.11 15.41
CA TYR A 130 -5.32 1.19 14.28
C TYR A 130 -6.54 1.11 13.37
N ALA A 131 -7.75 1.19 13.92
CA ALA A 131 -8.98 1.28 13.13
C ALA A 131 -8.97 2.51 12.21
N ALA A 132 -8.69 3.69 12.76
CA ALA A 132 -8.56 4.93 11.99
C ALA A 132 -7.44 4.84 10.93
N GLN A 133 -6.28 4.30 11.30
CA GLN A 133 -5.17 4.09 10.37
C GLN A 133 -5.55 3.16 9.21
N GLY A 134 -6.24 2.05 9.50
CA GLY A 134 -6.75 1.13 8.49
C GLY A 134 -7.75 1.80 7.55
N LEU A 135 -8.70 2.56 8.10
CA LEU A 135 -9.66 3.35 7.31
C LEU A 135 -8.98 4.42 6.44
N ALA A 136 -7.88 5.01 6.92
CA ALA A 136 -7.06 5.94 6.13
C ALA A 136 -6.35 5.26 4.97
N ARG A 137 -5.72 4.10 5.20
CA ARG A 137 -5.06 3.31 4.15
C ARG A 137 -6.04 2.85 3.09
N LEU A 138 -7.25 2.49 3.52
CA LEU A 138 -8.34 2.19 2.61
C LEU A 138 -8.85 3.45 1.91
N GLY A 139 -8.68 4.67 2.42
CA GLY A 139 -9.42 5.83 1.92
C GLY A 139 -10.92 5.57 2.00
N SER A 140 -11.38 5.04 3.15
CA SER A 140 -12.77 4.71 3.39
C SER A 140 -13.65 5.95 3.21
N ARG A 141 -14.80 5.77 2.55
CA ARG A 141 -15.82 6.82 2.42
C ARG A 141 -16.75 6.87 3.64
N ASN A 142 -16.63 5.92 4.58
CA ASN A 142 -17.38 5.90 5.83
C ASN A 142 -16.81 6.90 6.84
N THR A 143 -16.98 8.18 6.53
CA THR A 143 -16.53 9.28 7.38
C THR A 143 -17.28 9.38 8.72
N ALA A 144 -18.48 8.78 8.83
CA ALA A 144 -19.28 8.81 10.04
C ALA A 144 -18.61 8.07 11.22
N ALA A 145 -17.93 6.95 10.95
CA ALA A 145 -17.21 6.21 11.98
C ALA A 145 -15.97 6.95 12.50
N VAL A 146 -15.36 7.81 11.68
CA VAL A 146 -14.10 8.49 11.97
C VAL A 146 -14.30 9.89 12.54
N LEU A 147 -15.37 10.59 12.15
CA LEU A 147 -15.61 11.97 12.55
C LEU A 147 -15.57 12.20 14.08
N PRO A 148 -16.14 11.32 14.94
CA PRO A 148 -16.05 11.48 16.39
C PRO A 148 -14.62 11.40 16.93
N LEU A 149 -13.71 10.69 16.23
CA LEU A 149 -12.33 10.50 16.65
C LEU A 149 -11.48 11.77 16.56
N LEU A 150 -11.95 12.83 15.88
CA LEU A 150 -11.30 14.15 15.94
C LEU A 150 -11.29 14.75 17.34
N GLN A 151 -12.15 14.27 18.25
CA GLN A 151 -12.26 14.70 19.64
C GLN A 151 -11.76 13.63 20.63
N ASP A 152 -11.01 12.64 20.15
CA ASP A 152 -10.49 11.58 21.00
C ASP A 152 -9.49 12.11 22.03
N LYS A 153 -9.48 11.52 23.24
CA LYS A 153 -8.52 11.86 24.30
C LYS A 153 -7.08 11.60 23.87
N SER A 154 -6.84 10.57 23.05
CA SER A 154 -5.52 10.22 22.55
C SER A 154 -5.17 11.04 21.31
N SER A 155 -4.04 11.77 21.37
CA SER A 155 -3.49 12.53 20.24
C SER A 155 -3.18 11.64 19.04
N GLY A 156 -2.72 10.40 19.29
CA GLY A 156 -2.49 9.40 18.24
C GLY A 156 -3.76 9.05 17.47
N VAL A 157 -4.89 8.91 18.18
CA VAL A 157 -6.19 8.64 17.56
C VAL A 157 -6.66 9.84 16.73
N ARG A 158 -6.58 11.06 17.28
CA ARG A 158 -6.94 12.30 16.56
C ARG A 158 -6.14 12.47 15.27
N ARG A 159 -4.82 12.20 15.31
CA ARG A 159 -3.93 12.27 14.15
C ARG A 159 -4.32 11.27 13.05
N GLU A 160 -4.58 10.02 13.41
CA GLU A 160 -5.01 9.00 12.42
C GLU A 160 -6.43 9.29 11.90
N ALA A 161 -7.32 9.85 12.73
CA ALA A 161 -8.63 10.30 12.29
C ALA A 161 -8.54 11.42 11.24
N ALA A 162 -7.67 12.41 11.45
CA ALA A 162 -7.40 13.45 10.45
C ALA A 162 -6.94 12.84 9.11
N ARG A 163 -5.96 11.92 9.17
CA ARG A 163 -5.47 11.21 7.97
C ARG A 163 -6.59 10.45 7.26
N ALA A 164 -7.44 9.74 8.00
CA ALA A 164 -8.55 8.99 7.45
C ALA A 164 -9.58 9.88 6.75
N LEU A 165 -9.98 10.98 7.37
CA LEU A 165 -10.92 11.93 6.76
C LEU A 165 -10.31 12.62 5.53
N GLY A 166 -9.02 12.96 5.55
CA GLY A 166 -8.32 13.50 4.38
C GLY A 166 -8.22 12.49 3.22
N ALA A 167 -7.96 11.21 3.54
CA ALA A 167 -7.87 10.13 2.55
C ALA A 167 -9.22 9.77 1.94
N SER A 168 -10.34 10.04 2.62
CA SER A 168 -11.70 9.82 2.10
C SER A 168 -12.02 10.67 0.87
N LYS A 169 -11.27 11.76 0.64
CA LYS A 169 -11.51 12.75 -0.43
C LYS A 169 -12.94 13.30 -0.43
N ASN A 170 -13.57 13.37 0.75
CA ASN A 170 -14.92 13.91 0.92
C ASN A 170 -14.86 15.39 1.30
N PRO A 171 -15.26 16.34 0.42
CA PRO A 171 -15.22 17.77 0.71
C PRO A 171 -16.05 18.17 1.93
N LYS A 172 -17.06 17.38 2.34
CA LYS A 172 -17.84 17.67 3.56
C LYS A 172 -16.99 17.65 4.83
N MET A 173 -15.83 17.00 4.80
CA MET A 173 -14.92 16.90 5.95
C MET A 173 -13.99 18.10 6.12
N GLY A 174 -13.91 19.01 5.13
CA GLY A 174 -13.06 20.20 5.20
C GLY A 174 -13.39 21.07 6.42
N LYS A 175 -14.66 21.47 6.58
CA LYS A 175 -15.09 22.31 7.72
C LYS A 175 -14.87 21.64 9.09
N PRO A 176 -15.26 20.36 9.32
CA PRO A 176 -14.95 19.67 10.58
C PRO A 176 -13.46 19.62 10.92
N LEU A 177 -12.59 19.35 9.94
CA LEU A 177 -11.14 19.32 10.13
C LEU A 177 -10.58 20.69 10.50
N MET A 178 -11.06 21.76 9.84
CA MET A 178 -10.67 23.13 10.19
C MET A 178 -11.15 23.54 11.59
N ALA A 179 -12.34 23.11 12.00
CA ALA A 179 -12.85 23.35 13.35
C ALA A 179 -11.97 22.65 14.40
N ALA A 180 -11.65 21.38 14.19
CA ALA A 180 -10.75 20.64 15.09
C ALA A 180 -9.34 21.26 15.14
N ALA A 181 -8.80 21.73 14.00
CA ALA A 181 -7.47 22.35 13.95
C ALA A 181 -7.37 23.64 14.78
N LYS A 182 -8.48 24.38 14.91
CA LYS A 182 -8.55 25.63 15.65
C LYS A 182 -8.29 25.44 17.15
N ASP A 183 -8.86 24.39 17.72
CA ASP A 183 -8.82 24.14 19.16
C ASP A 183 -7.70 23.17 19.57
N GLU A 184 -7.04 22.53 18.59
CA GLU A 184 -5.97 21.55 18.82
C GLU A 184 -4.69 22.20 19.35
N GLN A 185 -4.19 21.73 20.49
CA GLN A 185 -2.98 22.25 21.13
C GLN A 185 -1.71 21.52 20.65
N GLU A 186 -1.82 20.25 20.29
CA GLU A 186 -0.69 19.45 19.85
C GLU A 186 -0.30 19.79 18.41
N LEU A 187 0.87 20.40 18.23
CA LEU A 187 1.30 20.92 16.93
C LEU A 187 1.32 19.87 15.82
N GLU A 188 1.72 18.63 16.13
CA GLU A 188 1.70 17.53 15.15
C GLU A 188 0.28 17.16 14.71
N VAL A 189 -0.67 17.18 15.64
CA VAL A 189 -2.08 16.86 15.34
C VAL A 189 -2.70 18.01 14.56
N ARG A 190 -2.41 19.26 14.93
CA ARG A 190 -2.84 20.45 14.20
C ARG A 190 -2.36 20.42 12.75
N ALA A 191 -1.08 20.10 12.53
CA ALA A 191 -0.53 19.95 11.18
C ALA A 191 -1.27 18.88 10.37
N ALA A 192 -1.53 17.70 10.96
CA ALA A 192 -2.28 16.63 10.30
C ALA A 192 -3.71 17.06 9.93
N LEU A 193 -4.39 17.82 10.78
CA LEU A 193 -5.74 18.34 10.54
C LEU A 193 -5.77 19.32 9.37
N LEU A 194 -4.84 20.27 9.32
CA LEU A 194 -4.74 21.28 8.25
C LEU A 194 -4.43 20.64 6.89
N GLU A 195 -3.52 19.67 6.85
CA GLU A 195 -3.21 18.94 5.63
C GLU A 195 -4.36 18.06 5.15
N ALA A 196 -5.04 17.40 6.08
CA ALA A 196 -6.21 16.61 5.80
C ALA A 196 -7.31 17.50 5.22
N ALA A 197 -7.53 18.70 5.78
CA ALA A 197 -8.50 19.65 5.27
C ALA A 197 -8.25 19.98 3.79
N GLY A 198 -7.01 20.27 3.40
CA GLY A 198 -6.66 20.44 1.99
C GLY A 198 -6.79 19.17 1.16
N ALA A 199 -6.49 18.00 1.73
CA ALA A 199 -6.62 16.70 1.06
C ALA A 199 -8.07 16.32 0.75
N THR A 200 -9.06 16.84 1.49
CA THR A 200 -10.49 16.60 1.22
C THR A 200 -10.97 17.16 -0.12
N GLY A 201 -10.27 18.18 -0.65
CA GLY A 201 -10.69 18.90 -1.85
C GLY A 201 -11.74 19.99 -1.60
N ASP A 202 -12.10 20.32 -0.36
CA ASP A 202 -13.03 21.40 -0.05
C ASP A 202 -12.42 22.79 -0.31
N ALA A 203 -12.64 23.31 -1.51
CA ALA A 203 -12.14 24.62 -1.92
C ALA A 203 -12.65 25.78 -1.04
N LYS A 204 -13.73 25.59 -0.27
CA LYS A 204 -14.25 26.62 0.65
C LYS A 204 -13.30 26.88 1.82
N GLN A 205 -12.40 25.94 2.14
CA GLN A 205 -11.47 26.06 3.26
C GLN A 205 -10.20 26.85 2.93
N LYS A 206 -10.00 27.32 1.68
CA LYS A 206 -8.81 28.09 1.29
C LYS A 206 -8.58 29.31 2.19
N ALA A 207 -9.61 30.10 2.45
CA ALA A 207 -9.51 31.28 3.30
C ALA A 207 -9.15 30.93 4.75
N ALA A 208 -9.74 29.85 5.29
CA ALA A 208 -9.45 29.40 6.64
C ALA A 208 -8.06 28.79 6.78
N LEU A 209 -7.54 28.09 5.76
CA LEU A 209 -6.17 27.58 5.75
C LEU A 209 -5.15 28.71 5.66
N LYS A 210 -5.44 29.76 4.89
CA LYS A 210 -4.57 30.93 4.73
C LYS A 210 -4.20 31.58 6.06
N THR A 211 -5.12 31.64 7.03
CA THR A 211 -4.84 32.26 8.33
C THR A 211 -3.76 31.55 9.13
N TYR A 212 -3.41 30.31 8.78
CA TYR A 212 -2.35 29.54 9.44
C TYR A 212 -0.97 29.72 8.79
N LEU A 213 -0.87 30.42 7.65
CA LEU A 213 0.42 30.74 7.03
C LEU A 213 1.27 31.69 7.89
N ASP A 214 0.63 32.45 8.78
CA ASP A 214 1.27 33.40 9.69
C ASP A 214 1.45 32.83 11.12
N SER A 215 1.24 31.53 11.32
CA SER A 215 1.43 30.89 12.63
C SER A 215 2.89 30.95 13.08
N ASP A 216 3.15 31.10 14.38
CA ASP A 216 4.51 31.02 14.95
C ASP A 216 5.16 29.64 14.72
N SER A 217 4.34 28.58 14.67
CA SER A 217 4.78 27.21 14.45
C SER A 217 5.10 26.95 12.98
N GLU A 218 6.35 26.61 12.68
CA GLU A 218 6.79 26.26 11.32
C GLU A 218 6.02 25.07 10.74
N SER A 219 5.82 24.01 11.52
CA SER A 219 5.05 22.84 11.10
C SER A 219 3.60 23.20 10.75
N THR A 220 3.01 24.15 11.49
CA THR A 220 1.65 24.67 11.21
C THR A 220 1.61 25.45 9.90
N ARG A 221 2.57 26.37 9.68
CA ARG A 221 2.68 27.12 8.41
C ARG A 221 2.85 26.17 7.22
N PHE A 222 3.74 25.18 7.35
CA PHE A 222 4.03 24.22 6.31
C PHE A 222 2.82 23.34 5.96
N ALA A 223 2.11 22.85 6.98
CA ALA A 223 0.88 22.08 6.82
C ALA A 223 -0.22 22.89 6.12
N ALA A 224 -0.40 24.15 6.51
CA ALA A 224 -1.35 25.06 5.88
C ALA A 224 -1.00 25.31 4.41
N ALA A 225 0.28 25.59 4.10
CA ALA A 225 0.77 25.76 2.74
C ALA A 225 0.53 24.51 1.89
N ARG A 226 0.80 23.32 2.43
CA ARG A 226 0.54 22.04 1.74
C ARG A 226 -0.95 21.84 1.45
N GLY A 227 -1.80 22.15 2.42
CA GLY A 227 -3.25 22.13 2.24
C GLY A 227 -3.71 23.07 1.12
N LEU A 228 -3.18 24.30 1.10
CA LEU A 228 -3.45 25.30 0.07
C LEU A 228 -2.98 24.87 -1.32
N CYS A 229 -1.78 24.27 -1.44
CA CYS A 229 -1.29 23.71 -2.70
C CYS A 229 -2.23 22.64 -3.26
N ARG A 230 -2.72 21.71 -2.41
CA ARG A 230 -3.71 20.68 -2.81
C ARG A 230 -5.02 21.28 -3.31
N LEU A 231 -5.48 22.34 -2.65
CA LEU A 231 -6.67 23.08 -3.09
C LEU A 231 -6.41 23.96 -4.32
N GLY A 232 -5.15 24.16 -4.73
CA GLY A 232 -4.77 25.07 -5.81
C GLY A 232 -5.04 26.52 -5.44
N ALA A 233 -4.65 26.92 -4.24
CA ALA A 233 -4.71 28.31 -3.80
C ALA A 233 -3.38 29.02 -4.14
N PRO A 234 -3.42 30.23 -4.73
CA PRO A 234 -2.21 30.99 -5.06
C PRO A 234 -1.28 31.21 -3.88
N GLU A 235 -1.81 31.40 -2.67
CA GLU A 235 -1.01 31.63 -1.47
C GLU A 235 -0.14 30.43 -1.09
N GLY A 236 -0.64 29.21 -1.28
CA GLY A 236 0.16 28.00 -1.08
C GLY A 236 1.31 27.91 -2.08
N PHE A 237 1.04 28.24 -3.35
CA PHE A 237 2.07 28.27 -4.39
C PHE A 237 3.11 29.36 -4.16
N ALA A 238 2.71 30.56 -3.74
CA ALA A 238 3.63 31.62 -3.38
C ALA A 238 4.54 31.22 -2.21
N PHE A 239 3.99 30.57 -1.19
CA PHE A 239 4.78 30.01 -0.09
C PHE A 239 5.79 28.97 -0.59
N ALA A 240 5.36 28.04 -1.44
CA ALA A 240 6.24 27.03 -2.01
C ALA A 240 7.33 27.63 -2.90
N GLN A 241 7.01 28.63 -3.73
CA GLN A 241 7.97 29.35 -4.56
C GLN A 241 9.05 30.05 -3.73
N LYS A 242 8.67 30.65 -2.59
CA LYS A 242 9.65 31.25 -1.67
C LYS A 242 10.65 30.22 -1.13
N LEU A 243 10.19 29.00 -0.82
CA LEU A 243 11.08 27.91 -0.39
C LEU A 243 11.97 27.43 -1.55
N LEU A 244 11.40 27.21 -2.73
CA LEU A 244 12.10 26.74 -3.93
C LEU A 244 13.19 27.71 -4.42
N GLY A 245 13.01 29.01 -4.18
CA GLY A 245 13.97 30.07 -4.51
C GLY A 245 15.04 30.32 -3.45
N ASN A 246 15.05 29.57 -2.34
CA ASN A 246 16.09 29.72 -1.31
C ASN A 246 17.46 29.25 -1.82
N THR A 247 18.55 29.83 -1.30
CA THR A 247 19.93 29.40 -1.65
C THR A 247 20.29 28.05 -1.04
N ASP A 248 19.69 27.69 0.10
CA ASP A 248 19.91 26.41 0.77
C ASP A 248 19.11 25.29 0.09
N LYS A 249 19.82 24.32 -0.49
CA LYS A 249 19.24 23.13 -1.14
C LYS A 249 18.26 22.36 -0.26
N PHE A 250 18.44 22.33 1.06
CA PHE A 250 17.54 21.63 1.98
C PHE A 250 16.20 22.38 2.11
N VAL A 251 16.25 23.71 2.19
CA VAL A 251 15.05 24.55 2.21
C VAL A 251 14.31 24.46 0.87
N ARG A 252 15.04 24.44 -0.26
CA ARG A 252 14.42 24.23 -1.58
C ARG A 252 13.66 22.91 -1.67
N ARG A 253 14.23 21.82 -1.14
CA ARG A 253 13.56 20.50 -1.11
C ARG A 253 12.25 20.51 -0.31
N GLN A 254 12.17 21.30 0.76
CA GLN A 254 10.90 21.46 1.50
C GLN A 254 9.80 22.05 0.60
N GLY A 255 10.15 22.97 -0.31
CA GLY A 255 9.20 23.53 -1.28
C GLY A 255 8.57 22.47 -2.20
N LEU A 256 9.31 21.42 -2.58
CA LEU A 256 8.79 20.32 -3.40
C LEU A 256 7.77 19.46 -2.65
N VAL A 257 7.99 19.20 -1.37
CA VAL A 257 7.10 18.38 -0.53
C VAL A 257 5.69 18.97 -0.45
N LEU A 258 5.54 20.29 -0.61
CA LEU A 258 4.24 20.96 -0.64
C LEU A 258 3.38 20.56 -1.85
N PHE A 259 3.99 20.02 -2.91
CA PHE A 259 3.30 19.57 -4.12
C PHE A 259 2.90 18.09 -4.08
N GLU A 260 3.14 17.37 -2.98
CA GLU A 260 2.73 15.97 -2.83
C GLU A 260 1.20 15.80 -2.88
N GLY A 261 0.74 15.04 -3.90
CA GLY A 261 -0.68 14.82 -4.16
C GLY A 261 -1.40 16.03 -4.75
N VAL A 262 -0.67 17.02 -5.27
CA VAL A 262 -1.24 18.12 -6.05
C VAL A 262 -1.38 17.67 -7.51
N PRO A 263 -2.56 17.84 -8.14
CA PRO A 263 -2.73 17.53 -9.56
C PRO A 263 -1.73 18.29 -10.44
N ALA A 264 -1.12 17.61 -11.41
CA ALA A 264 -0.09 18.18 -12.28
C ALA A 264 -0.55 19.47 -12.94
N LYS A 265 -1.79 19.50 -13.45
CA LYS A 265 -2.41 20.71 -14.03
C LYS A 265 -2.29 21.96 -13.14
N LYS A 266 -2.32 21.80 -11.82
CA LYS A 266 -2.17 22.89 -10.85
C LYS A 266 -0.70 23.16 -10.50
N ALA A 267 0.13 22.12 -10.46
CA ALA A 267 1.53 22.19 -10.05
C ALA A 267 2.48 22.64 -11.18
N SER A 268 2.15 22.36 -12.45
CA SER A 268 3.00 22.63 -13.63
C SER A 268 3.55 24.05 -13.69
N PRO A 269 2.77 25.13 -13.43
CA PRO A 269 3.32 26.48 -13.49
C PRO A 269 4.50 26.72 -12.54
N VAL A 270 4.59 25.97 -11.43
CA VAL A 270 5.67 26.08 -10.45
C VAL A 270 6.75 25.02 -10.66
N LEU A 271 6.37 23.78 -10.96
CA LEU A 271 7.30 22.65 -11.02
C LEU A 271 7.98 22.45 -12.38
N SER A 272 7.31 22.77 -13.50
CA SER A 272 7.90 22.56 -14.83
C SER A 272 9.20 23.36 -15.06
N PRO A 273 9.34 24.61 -14.59
CA PRO A 273 10.61 25.33 -14.66
C PRO A 273 11.77 24.61 -13.95
N LEU A 274 11.48 23.88 -12.86
CA LEU A 274 12.50 23.16 -12.08
C LEU A 274 13.08 21.94 -12.80
N LEU A 275 12.46 21.48 -13.89
CA LEU A 275 13.05 20.42 -14.71
C LEU A 275 14.40 20.85 -15.32
N ASN A 276 14.62 22.16 -15.47
CA ASN A 276 15.89 22.73 -15.95
C ASN A 276 16.78 23.23 -14.81
N ASP A 277 16.49 22.90 -13.55
CA ASP A 277 17.28 23.34 -12.41
C ASP A 277 18.69 22.75 -12.42
N ALA A 278 19.65 23.53 -11.90
CA ALA A 278 21.02 23.08 -11.72
C ALA A 278 21.11 21.96 -10.66
N ASP A 279 20.25 21.96 -9.64
CA ASP A 279 20.14 20.84 -8.70
C ASP A 279 19.30 19.72 -9.31
N ARG A 280 20.00 18.65 -9.71
CA ARG A 280 19.37 17.47 -10.34
C ARG A 280 18.43 16.72 -9.41
N THR A 281 18.60 16.85 -8.10
CA THR A 281 17.64 16.30 -7.14
C THR A 281 16.30 17.01 -7.27
N LEU A 282 16.32 18.34 -7.37
CA LEU A 282 15.09 19.11 -7.53
C LEU A 282 14.42 18.81 -8.86
N ALA A 283 15.19 18.75 -9.95
CA ALA A 283 14.66 18.41 -11.27
C ALA A 283 14.01 17.02 -11.30
N ALA A 284 14.70 16.00 -10.76
CA ALA A 284 14.19 14.63 -10.70
C ALA A 284 12.92 14.52 -9.84
N THR A 285 12.94 15.12 -8.64
CA THR A 285 11.76 15.11 -7.75
C THR A 285 10.59 15.89 -8.35
N ALA A 286 10.83 17.04 -9.02
CA ALA A 286 9.78 17.80 -9.71
C ALA A 286 9.12 16.96 -10.82
N ALA A 287 9.91 16.25 -11.62
CA ALA A 287 9.41 15.33 -12.64
C ALA A 287 8.57 14.20 -12.02
N ARG A 288 9.02 13.59 -10.92
CA ARG A 288 8.23 12.58 -10.20
C ARG A 288 6.90 13.14 -9.71
N LEU A 289 6.90 14.32 -9.09
CA LEU A 289 5.69 14.94 -8.55
C LEU A 289 4.69 15.30 -9.65
N LEU A 290 5.16 15.84 -10.77
CA LEU A 290 4.34 16.09 -11.96
C LEU A 290 3.75 14.78 -12.50
N HIS A 291 4.56 13.72 -12.60
CA HIS A 291 4.08 12.41 -13.03
C HIS A 291 3.00 11.84 -12.10
N GLN A 292 3.24 11.83 -10.79
CA GLN A 292 2.26 11.39 -9.79
C GLN A 292 0.99 12.26 -9.81
N GLY A 293 1.11 13.53 -10.19
CA GLY A 293 -0.01 14.44 -10.40
C GLY A 293 -0.78 14.24 -11.72
N GLY A 294 -0.31 13.35 -12.61
CA GLY A 294 -0.98 13.00 -13.86
C GLY A 294 -0.31 13.51 -15.14
N ASP A 295 0.88 14.11 -15.08
CA ASP A 295 1.65 14.47 -16.27
C ASP A 295 2.49 13.29 -16.78
N ALA A 296 2.00 12.62 -17.82
CA ALA A 296 2.72 11.50 -18.43
C ALA A 296 4.06 11.92 -19.05
N ALA A 297 4.18 13.15 -19.57
CA ALA A 297 5.40 13.61 -20.23
C ALA A 297 6.57 13.76 -19.25
N SER A 298 6.29 14.06 -17.98
CA SER A 298 7.30 14.13 -16.93
C SER A 298 7.95 12.78 -16.62
N LEU A 299 7.26 11.65 -16.85
CA LEU A 299 7.90 10.33 -16.76
C LEU A 299 8.85 10.09 -17.94
N ASP A 300 8.41 10.44 -19.14
CA ASP A 300 9.24 10.33 -20.35
C ASP A 300 10.53 11.16 -20.17
N TRP A 301 10.38 12.40 -19.65
CA TRP A 301 11.50 13.26 -19.30
C TRP A 301 12.45 12.61 -18.28
N LEU A 302 11.91 12.05 -17.19
CA LEU A 302 12.72 11.45 -16.12
C LEU A 302 13.54 10.25 -16.61
N VAL A 303 12.95 9.41 -17.47
CA VAL A 303 13.63 8.26 -18.08
C VAL A 303 14.75 8.72 -19.02
N LEU A 304 14.51 9.75 -19.84
CA LEU A 304 15.51 10.28 -20.75
C LEU A 304 16.64 11.02 -20.02
N ALA A 305 16.32 11.77 -18.97
CA ALA A 305 17.31 12.40 -18.10
C ALA A 305 18.23 11.34 -17.45
N SER A 306 17.63 10.26 -16.92
CA SER A 306 18.37 9.10 -16.40
C SER A 306 19.27 8.44 -17.45
N TRP A 307 18.78 8.28 -18.69
CA TRP A 307 19.53 7.67 -19.79
C TRP A 307 20.76 8.49 -20.19
N ASN A 308 20.61 9.81 -20.26
CA ASN A 308 21.67 10.72 -20.69
C ASN A 308 22.68 11.05 -19.58
N ALA A 309 22.29 10.91 -18.31
CA ALA A 309 23.14 11.18 -17.16
C ALA A 309 24.25 10.12 -16.98
N LYS A 310 25.38 10.54 -16.40
CA LYS A 310 26.54 9.69 -16.09
C LYS A 310 26.91 9.80 -14.62
N GLY A 311 27.58 8.78 -14.09
CA GLY A 311 28.10 8.79 -12.72
C GLY A 311 27.01 8.99 -11.65
N GLU A 312 27.32 9.77 -10.62
CA GLU A 312 26.43 10.02 -9.48
C GLU A 312 25.13 10.74 -9.86
N GLU A 313 25.14 11.57 -10.90
CA GLU A 313 23.94 12.28 -11.38
C GLU A 313 22.85 11.29 -11.83
N LYS A 314 23.26 10.18 -12.46
CA LYS A 314 22.32 9.14 -12.89
C LYS A 314 21.55 8.54 -11.71
N LEU A 315 22.23 8.33 -10.58
CA LEU A 315 21.64 7.72 -9.38
C LEU A 315 20.47 8.55 -8.83
N VAL A 316 20.52 9.87 -9.00
CA VAL A 316 19.45 10.78 -8.58
C VAL A 316 18.14 10.47 -9.32
N TYR A 317 18.21 10.26 -10.63
CA TYR A 317 17.03 9.93 -11.43
C TYR A 317 16.56 8.49 -11.21
N GLU A 318 17.48 7.53 -11.10
CA GLU A 318 17.14 6.11 -10.84
C GLU A 318 16.38 5.95 -9.52
N LYS A 319 16.79 6.66 -8.46
CA LYS A 319 16.07 6.64 -7.17
C LYS A 319 14.61 7.06 -7.30
N GLU A 320 14.33 8.05 -8.13
CA GLU A 320 12.95 8.51 -8.36
C GLU A 320 12.16 7.50 -9.21
N LEU A 321 12.80 6.83 -10.18
CA LEU A 321 12.20 5.76 -10.97
C LEU A 321 11.88 4.52 -10.12
N GLU A 322 12.76 4.16 -9.19
CA GLU A 322 12.54 3.11 -8.19
C GLU A 322 11.37 3.45 -7.26
N THR A 323 11.28 4.71 -6.82
CA THR A 323 10.17 5.21 -6.02
C THR A 323 8.83 5.07 -6.77
N LEU A 324 8.86 5.20 -8.10
CA LEU A 324 7.70 4.97 -8.97
C LEU A 324 7.44 3.50 -9.30
N GLN A 325 8.33 2.58 -8.90
CA GLN A 325 8.30 1.16 -9.25
C GLN A 325 8.14 0.96 -10.76
N LEU A 326 8.88 1.73 -11.56
CA LEU A 326 8.78 1.68 -13.01
C LEU A 326 9.26 0.31 -13.55
N ALA A 327 8.38 -0.43 -14.21
CA ALA A 327 8.74 -1.69 -14.86
C ALA A 327 9.70 -1.49 -16.04
N ASP A 328 10.65 -2.41 -16.20
CA ASP A 328 11.68 -2.37 -17.24
C ASP A 328 11.10 -2.28 -18.66
N ASP A 329 10.01 -2.98 -18.95
CA ASP A 329 9.38 -2.96 -20.27
C ASP A 329 8.82 -1.57 -20.60
N ARG A 330 8.25 -0.88 -19.61
CA ARG A 330 7.76 0.49 -19.78
C ARG A 330 8.92 1.46 -19.99
N ARG A 331 10.03 1.26 -19.27
CA ARG A 331 11.27 2.04 -19.46
C ARG A 331 11.81 1.87 -20.88
N LYS A 332 11.93 0.64 -21.38
CA LYS A 332 12.37 0.34 -22.75
C LYS A 332 11.45 0.96 -23.80
N ALA A 333 10.13 0.89 -23.60
CA ALA A 333 9.16 1.49 -24.51
C ALA A 333 9.35 3.02 -24.65
N ILE A 334 9.62 3.71 -23.54
CA ILE A 334 9.91 5.16 -23.55
C ILE A 334 11.20 5.46 -24.33
N LEU A 335 12.26 4.68 -24.11
CA LEU A 335 13.54 4.88 -24.80
C LEU A 335 13.44 4.61 -26.31
N ARG A 336 12.68 3.59 -26.71
CA ARG A 336 12.39 3.29 -28.13
C ARG A 336 11.59 4.40 -28.78
N LYS A 337 10.53 4.87 -28.10
CA LYS A 337 9.72 6.01 -28.57
C LYS A 337 10.57 7.26 -28.81
N ALA A 338 11.61 7.46 -28.00
CA ALA A 338 12.55 8.57 -28.14
C ALA A 338 13.69 8.31 -29.15
N GLY A 339 13.79 7.11 -29.73
CA GLY A 339 14.82 6.76 -30.72
C GLY A 339 16.23 6.61 -30.15
N VAL A 340 16.38 6.45 -28.83
CA VAL A 340 17.70 6.38 -28.16
C VAL A 340 18.12 4.96 -27.77
N ALA A 341 17.20 3.98 -27.84
CA ALA A 341 17.49 2.57 -27.62
C ALA A 341 16.69 1.68 -28.59
N PRO A 342 17.24 0.51 -28.99
CA PRO A 342 16.59 -0.43 -29.91
C PRO A 342 15.35 -1.14 -29.35
#